data_AF-A0A227J0A2-F1
#
_entry.id   AF-A0A227J0A2-F1
#
_cell.length_a   1.000
_cell.length_b   1.000
_cell.length_c   1.000
_cell.angle_alpha   90.00
_cell.angle_beta   90.00
_cell.angle_gamma   90.00
#
_symmetry.space_group_name_H-M   'P 1'
#
loop_
_entity.id
_entity.type
_entity.pdbx_description
1 polymer ?
#
loop_
_entity_poly.entity_id
_entity_poly.type
_entity_poly.pdbx_seq_one_letter_code
_entity_poly.pdbx_strand_id
1 'polypeptide(L)'
;ESCQHCDNPPCVYVCPTGAAYKDESTGIVDVHKERCVGCGYCLAACPYQVRFFNPVDHSADKCNFCRDTNLAQGKQPACVESCPTKALIFGD
;
A
#
# COMPACT_ATOMS: atom_id res chain seq x y z
N GLU A 1 -0.29 11.64 3.98
CA GLU A 1 -0.14 11.27 2.55
C GLU A 1 -0.38 9.79 2.29
N SER A 2 -0.95 9.46 1.12
CA SER A 2 -1.28 8.09 0.69
C SER A 2 -0.12 7.41 -0.06
N CYS A 3 -0.11 6.08 -0.10
CA CYS A 3 0.81 5.32 -0.95
C CYS A 3 0.60 5.67 -2.43
N GLN A 4 1.69 5.84 -3.16
CA GLN A 4 1.68 6.18 -4.59
C GLN A 4 1.56 4.94 -5.50
N HIS A 5 1.65 3.73 -4.94
CA HIS A 5 1.63 2.47 -5.69
C HIS A 5 2.59 2.48 -6.91
N CYS A 6 3.82 2.96 -6.68
CA CYS A 6 4.80 3.27 -7.73
C CYS A 6 5.07 2.10 -8.68
N ASP A 7 5.39 2.41 -9.94
CA ASP A 7 5.79 1.40 -10.92
C ASP A 7 7.10 0.69 -10.60
N ASN A 8 8.06 1.45 -10.07
CA ASN A 8 9.33 0.96 -9.56
C ASN A 8 9.37 1.14 -8.04
N PRO A 9 8.72 0.27 -7.25
CA PRO A 9 8.55 0.47 -5.82
C PRO A 9 9.82 0.06 -5.05
N PRO A 10 10.64 1.01 -4.52
CA PRO A 10 11.87 0.66 -3.80
C PRO A 10 11.59 -0.22 -2.58
N CYS A 11 10.45 0.01 -1.93
CA CYS A 11 9.97 -0.77 -0.80
C CYS A 11 9.77 -2.27 -1.08
N VAL A 12 9.53 -2.66 -2.34
CA VAL A 12 9.48 -4.07 -2.77
C VAL A 12 10.90 -4.62 -2.94
N TYR A 13 11.77 -3.89 -3.64
CA TYR A 13 13.13 -4.34 -3.94
C TYR A 13 14.02 -4.51 -2.70
N VAL A 14 13.83 -3.67 -1.66
CA VAL A 14 14.62 -3.77 -0.42
C VAL A 14 14.09 -4.81 0.58
N CYS A 15 12.93 -5.42 0.32
CA CYS A 15 12.33 -6.35 1.27
C CYS A 15 13.07 -7.69 1.26
N PRO A 16 13.79 -8.06 2.33
CA PRO A 16 14.66 -9.24 2.30
C PRO A 16 13.88 -10.56 2.34
N THR A 17 12.63 -10.54 2.79
CA THR A 17 11.78 -11.74 2.90
C THR A 17 10.82 -11.91 1.73
N GLY A 18 10.79 -10.98 0.78
CA GLY A 18 9.78 -10.94 -0.28
C GLY A 18 8.36 -10.69 0.24
N ALA A 19 8.22 -10.13 1.45
CA ALA A 19 6.91 -9.78 2.01
C ALA A 19 6.26 -8.61 1.26
N ALA A 20 7.04 -7.57 0.91
CA ALA A 20 6.54 -6.50 0.07
C ALA A 20 6.51 -6.95 -1.39
N TYR A 21 5.40 -6.69 -2.10
CA TYR A 21 5.20 -7.09 -3.48
C TYR A 21 4.42 -6.02 -4.26
N LYS A 22 4.42 -6.12 -5.59
CA LYS A 22 3.48 -5.42 -6.49
C LYS A 22 2.58 -6.49 -7.11
N ASP A 23 1.27 -6.33 -7.01
CA ASP A 23 0.34 -7.19 -7.70
C ASP A 23 0.38 -6.89 -9.20
N GLU A 24 0.69 -7.89 -10.02
CA GLU A 24 0.87 -7.71 -11.47
C GLU A 24 -0.43 -7.41 -12.21
N SER A 25 -1.58 -7.84 -11.66
CA SER A 25 -2.89 -7.68 -12.31
C SER A 25 -3.51 -6.30 -12.05
N THR A 26 -3.25 -5.74 -10.87
CA THR A 26 -3.87 -4.50 -10.40
C THR A 26 -2.89 -3.34 -10.25
N GLY A 27 -1.58 -3.61 -10.25
CA GLY A 27 -0.54 -2.63 -9.94
C GLY A 27 -0.43 -2.27 -8.46
N ILE A 28 -1.27 -2.84 -7.58
CA ILE A 28 -1.29 -2.53 -6.16
C ILE A 28 -0.01 -3.06 -5.50
N VAL A 29 0.88 -2.15 -5.10
CA VAL A 29 1.95 -2.46 -4.15
C VAL A 29 1.33 -2.84 -2.81
N ASP A 30 1.79 -3.94 -2.17
CA ASP A 30 1.31 -4.40 -0.88
C ASP A 30 2.31 -5.23 -0.04
N VAL A 31 1.87 -5.78 1.09
CA VAL A 31 2.68 -6.58 2.03
C VAL A 31 1.96 -7.86 2.45
N HIS A 32 2.60 -9.00 2.23
CA HIS A 32 2.28 -10.29 2.84
C HIS A 32 2.67 -10.27 4.32
N LYS A 33 1.69 -10.01 5.20
CA LYS A 33 1.92 -9.83 6.64
C LYS A 33 2.58 -11.05 7.27
N GLU A 34 2.19 -12.24 6.85
CA GLU A 34 2.70 -13.53 7.31
C GLU A 34 4.18 -13.78 6.97
N ARG A 35 4.74 -13.04 5.99
CA ARG A 35 6.16 -13.10 5.62
C ARG A 35 6.96 -11.92 6.17
N CYS A 36 6.29 -10.94 6.77
CA CYS A 36 6.92 -9.73 7.25
C CYS A 36 7.59 -9.98 8.61
N VAL A 37 8.88 -9.70 8.70
CA VAL A 37 9.67 -9.87 9.93
C VAL A 37 9.92 -8.57 10.69
N GLY A 38 9.22 -7.49 10.32
CA GLY A 38 9.34 -6.21 11.04
C GLY A 38 10.68 -5.47 10.88
N CYS A 39 11.51 -5.79 9.88
CA CYS A 39 12.86 -5.23 9.74
C CYS A 39 12.93 -3.72 9.43
N GLY A 40 11.84 -3.11 8.95
CA GLY A 40 11.76 -1.67 8.68
C GLY A 40 12.44 -1.17 7.40
N TYR A 41 13.10 -2.01 6.61
CA TYR A 41 13.79 -1.56 5.39
C TYR A 41 12.86 -0.90 4.38
N CYS A 42 11.66 -1.46 4.20
CA CYS A 42 10.67 -0.89 3.29
C CYS A 42 10.11 0.47 3.76
N LEU A 43 10.11 0.73 5.08
CA LEU A 43 9.74 2.04 5.64
C LEU A 43 10.83 3.06 5.32
N ALA A 44 12.10 2.72 5.58
CA ALA A 44 13.24 3.59 5.32
C ALA A 44 13.44 3.89 3.82
N ALA A 45 13.18 2.92 2.94
CA ALA A 45 13.35 3.07 1.51
C ALA A 45 12.21 3.85 0.82
N CYS A 46 11.08 4.08 1.49
CA CYS A 46 9.96 4.79 0.88
C CYS A 46 10.23 6.31 0.90
N PRO A 47 10.40 6.97 -0.26
CA PRO A 47 10.70 8.41 -0.29
C PRO A 47 9.52 9.26 0.20
N TYR A 48 8.31 8.71 0.21
CA TYR A 48 7.10 9.39 0.68
C TYR A 48 6.80 9.13 2.17
N GLN A 49 7.52 8.22 2.83
CA GLN A 49 7.32 7.88 4.24
C GLN A 49 5.87 7.47 4.59
N VAL A 50 5.19 6.79 3.67
CA VAL A 50 3.77 6.38 3.77
C VAL A 50 3.58 4.91 4.18
N ARG A 51 4.62 4.30 4.77
CA ARG A 51 4.59 2.96 5.36
C ARG A 51 4.80 3.07 6.87
N PHE A 52 4.14 2.22 7.63
CA PHE A 52 4.19 2.21 9.08
C PHE A 52 4.16 0.77 9.60
N PHE A 53 4.43 0.57 10.89
CA PHE A 53 4.21 -0.73 11.51
C PHE A 53 2.79 -0.81 12.04
N ASN A 54 2.11 -1.92 11.75
CA ASN A 54 0.85 -2.24 12.38
C ASN A 54 1.07 -2.38 13.91
N PRO A 55 0.23 -1.75 14.76
CA PRO A 55 0.44 -1.77 16.20
C PRO A 55 0.13 -3.12 16.86
N VAL A 56 -0.53 -4.05 16.16
CA VAL A 56 -0.96 -5.34 16.70
C VAL A 56 -0.01 -6.45 16.27
N ASP A 57 0.22 -6.61 14.97
CA ASP A 57 1.03 -7.71 14.42
C ASP A 57 2.47 -7.30 14.09
N HIS A 58 2.81 -6.02 14.26
CA HIS A 58 4.13 -5.44 13.97
C HIS A 58 4.66 -5.66 12.54
N SER A 59 3.79 -6.09 11.61
CA SER A 59 4.11 -6.13 10.19
C SER A 59 4.14 -4.72 9.61
N ALA A 60 4.89 -4.55 8.51
CA ALA A 60 4.83 -3.32 7.74
C ALA A 60 3.46 -3.22 7.05
N ASP A 61 2.77 -2.11 7.26
CA ASP A 61 1.43 -1.82 6.77
C ASP A 61 1.42 -0.47 6.03
N LYS A 62 0.37 -0.24 5.24
CA LYS A 62 0.22 0.96 4.39
C LYS A 62 -1.16 1.00 3.69
N CYS A 63 -1.45 2.11 3.01
CA CYS A 63 -2.58 2.19 2.07
C CYS A 63 -2.51 1.07 1.01
N ASN A 64 -3.63 0.37 0.78
CA ASN A 64 -3.78 -0.70 -0.23
C ASN A 64 -4.81 -0.31 -1.31
N PHE A 65 -5.03 0.99 -1.55
CA PHE A 65 -6.13 1.51 -2.37
C PHE A 65 -7.53 1.02 -1.98
N CYS A 66 -7.75 0.64 -0.71
CA CYS A 66 -9.01 0.03 -0.27
C CYS A 66 -9.31 -1.32 -0.98
N ARG A 67 -8.27 -2.04 -1.42
CA ARG A 67 -8.40 -3.38 -2.04
C ARG A 67 -9.31 -4.29 -1.25
N ASP A 68 -9.07 -4.37 0.07
CA ASP A 68 -9.76 -5.32 0.94
C ASP A 68 -11.12 -4.79 1.47
N THR A 69 -11.53 -3.58 1.08
CA THR A 69 -12.78 -2.93 1.53
C THR A 69 -13.65 -2.45 0.36
N ASN A 70 -13.51 -1.19 -0.05
CA ASN A 70 -14.36 -0.58 -1.07
C ASN A 70 -14.13 -1.21 -2.46
N LEU A 71 -12.88 -1.41 -2.87
CA LEU A 71 -12.59 -1.98 -4.20
C LEU A 71 -13.07 -3.43 -4.30
N ALA A 72 -12.99 -4.21 -3.21
CA ALA A 72 -13.56 -5.56 -3.15
C ALA A 72 -15.08 -5.60 -3.40
N GLN A 73 -15.78 -4.47 -3.22
CA GLN A 73 -17.22 -4.31 -3.49
C GLN A 73 -17.50 -3.65 -4.85
N GLY A 74 -16.47 -3.43 -5.68
CA GLY A 74 -16.60 -2.70 -6.94
C GLY A 74 -16.86 -1.20 -6.78
N LYS A 75 -16.64 -0.63 -5.60
CA LYS A 75 -16.75 0.81 -5.34
C LYS A 75 -15.41 1.51 -5.56
N GLN A 76 -15.43 2.84 -5.62
CA GLN A 76 -14.22 3.66 -5.61
C GLN A 76 -13.54 3.63 -4.22
N PRO A 77 -12.22 3.87 -4.11
CA PRO A 77 -11.56 3.99 -2.83
C PRO A 77 -12.24 5.02 -1.94
N ALA A 78 -12.28 4.77 -0.63
CA ALA A 78 -13.05 5.59 0.30
C ALA A 78 -12.62 7.07 0.29
N CYS A 79 -11.32 7.36 0.11
CA CYS A 79 -10.82 8.73 0.00
C CYS A 79 -11.35 9.48 -1.25
N VAL A 80 -11.55 8.76 -2.36
CA VAL A 80 -12.10 9.31 -3.61
C VAL A 80 -13.60 9.52 -3.46
N GLU A 81 -14.32 8.52 -2.94
CA GLU A 81 -15.76 8.56 -2.74
C GLU A 81 -16.19 9.67 -1.76
N SER A 82 -15.42 9.87 -0.69
CA SER A 82 -15.70 10.89 0.33
C SER A 82 -15.26 12.30 -0.05
N CYS A 83 -14.56 12.50 -1.17
CA CYS A 83 -14.04 13.81 -1.57
C CYS A 83 -15.19 14.78 -1.89
N PRO A 84 -15.44 15.82 -1.05
CA PRO A 84 -16.62 16.68 -1.21
C PRO A 84 -16.54 17.54 -2.47
N THR A 85 -15.33 17.90 -2.88
CA THR A 85 -15.06 18.71 -4.07
C THR A 85 -14.88 17.88 -5.33
N LYS A 86 -14.86 16.54 -5.22
CA LYS A 86 -14.57 15.62 -6.33
C LYS A 86 -13.23 15.89 -7.01
N ALA A 87 -12.24 16.39 -6.25
CA ALA A 87 -10.89 16.67 -6.75
C ALA A 87 -10.03 15.41 -6.92
N LEU A 88 -10.44 14.30 -6.31
CA LEU A 88 -9.73 13.02 -6.39
C LEU A 88 -10.38 12.14 -7.46
N ILE A 89 -9.55 11.55 -8.32
CA ILE A 89 -9.92 10.61 -9.37
C ILE A 89 -9.08 9.34 -9.17
N PHE A 90 -9.66 8.17 -9.43
CA PHE A 90 -8.99 6.88 -9.28
C PHE A 90 -9.27 6.00 -10.50
N GLY A 91 -8.21 5.32 -10.97
CA GLY A 91 -8.17 4.69 -12.29
C GLY A 91 -7.63 5.64 -13.37
N ASP A 92 -7.47 5.09 -14.57
CA ASP A 92 -7.10 5.82 -15.78
C ASP A 92 -8.33 6.42 -16.50
#